data_AF-A0A955P530-F1
#
_entry.id   AF-A0A955P530-F1
#
_cell.length_a   1.000
_cell.length_b   1.000
_cell.length_c   1.000
_cell.angle_alpha   90.00
_cell.angle_beta   90.00
_cell.angle_gamma   90.00
#
_symmetry.space_group_name_H-M   'P 1'
#
loop_
_entity.id
_entity.type
_entity.pdbx_description
1 polymer ?
#
loop_
_entity_poly.entity_id
_entity_poly.type
_entity_poly.pdbx_seq_one_letter_code
_entity_poly.pdbx_strand_id
1 'polypeptide(L)'
;TKIENEVPIPPGSVFIASASPEERTWPLLVFDSPDITSKNYAIQGEVYHINVEDEGYLETWNHFEGEGNGPYFTRTMAEFGPMRWIANTSMGFRDFSLPFQISKDQDLKPTKIEMNLVLPSTGRVYLRNVRLVEYIEESPHATPGEWWSPATSGRIGGILGLLGGLLGAAIGFCGPLVAKGKAKGATFGLLILMAVSGLILLMFGSIAFFGGQPYHVYYPLALTGLLELILGLVFIFLLKRRYAQVEMHRMKAMDVS
;
A
#
# COMPACT_ATOMS: atom_id res chain seq x y z
N THR A 1 19.49 16.65 43.41
CA THR A 1 19.35 15.26 42.93
C THR A 1 18.12 15.14 42.06
N LYS A 2 18.27 15.22 40.74
CA LYS A 2 17.26 14.76 39.80
C LYS A 2 18.03 14.16 38.64
N ILE A 3 18.07 12.83 38.64
CA ILE A 3 18.70 12.03 37.60
C ILE A 3 17.85 12.27 36.36
N GLU A 4 18.32 13.10 35.43
CA GLU A 4 17.85 13.04 34.05
C GLU A 4 18.20 11.64 33.58
N ASN A 5 17.16 10.82 33.40
CA ASN A 5 17.30 9.53 32.73
C ASN A 5 17.80 9.83 31.31
N GLU A 6 19.12 9.81 31.12
CA GLU A 6 19.75 9.69 29.82
C GLU A 6 19.15 8.45 29.18
N VAL A 7 18.20 8.66 28.26
CA VAL A 7 17.76 7.59 27.38
C VAL A 7 19.01 7.15 26.65
N PRO A 8 19.46 5.88 26.80
CA PRO A 8 20.71 5.45 26.19
C PRO A 8 20.64 5.69 24.69
N ILE A 9 21.65 6.35 24.13
CA ILE A 9 21.77 6.53 22.68
C ILE A 9 21.83 5.12 22.07
N PRO A 10 20.86 4.72 21.21
CA PRO A 10 20.89 3.41 20.60
C PRO A 10 22.20 3.22 19.79
N PRO A 11 22.87 2.06 19.89
CA PRO A 11 24.12 1.82 19.17
C PRO A 11 23.96 2.06 17.66
N GLY A 12 24.92 2.77 17.06
CA GLY A 12 24.93 3.04 15.61
C GLY A 12 23.89 4.07 15.15
N SER A 13 23.32 4.86 16.06
CA SER A 13 22.39 5.94 15.70
C SER A 13 23.02 7.34 15.84
N VAL A 14 22.60 8.24 14.96
CA VAL A 14 22.84 9.69 15.09
C VAL A 14 21.72 10.26 15.95
N PHE A 15 22.10 10.99 17.00
CA PHE A 15 21.18 11.58 17.98
C PHE A 15 21.07 13.08 17.80
N ILE A 16 19.84 13.59 17.77
CA ILE A 16 19.53 15.02 17.71
C ILE A 16 18.48 15.33 18.76
N ALA A 17 18.73 16.37 19.55
CA ALA A 17 17.79 16.89 20.53
C ALA A 17 17.50 18.37 20.23
N SER A 18 16.22 18.71 20.18
CA SER A 18 15.74 20.07 20.26
C SER A 18 15.20 20.35 21.65
N ALA A 19 15.75 21.36 22.31
CA ALA A 19 15.20 21.95 23.53
C ALA A 19 14.50 23.30 23.25
N SER A 20 14.35 23.69 21.97
CA SER A 20 13.76 24.96 21.56
C SER A 20 12.27 24.79 21.21
N PRO A 21 11.39 25.71 21.64
CA PRO A 21 9.98 25.75 21.19
C PRO A 21 9.81 26.43 19.82
N GLU A 22 10.90 26.62 19.08
CA GLU A 22 10.90 27.28 17.76
C GLU A 22 11.36 26.28 16.70
N GLU A 23 10.84 26.44 15.48
CA GLU A 23 11.21 25.61 14.35
C GLU A 23 12.71 25.72 14.07
N ARG A 24 13.36 24.56 13.92
CA ARG A 24 14.77 24.46 13.56
C ARG A 24 14.98 23.38 12.53
N THR A 25 15.95 23.64 11.66
CA THR A 25 16.42 22.70 10.66
C THR A 25 17.83 22.25 11.02
N TRP A 26 18.04 20.94 11.11
CA TRP A 26 19.34 20.33 11.32
C TRP A 26 19.81 19.66 10.03
N PRO A 27 20.93 20.09 9.44
CA PRO A 27 21.55 19.37 8.34
C PRO A 27 22.09 18.03 8.86
N LEU A 28 21.71 16.95 8.18
CA LEU A 28 22.06 15.59 8.59
C LEU A 28 23.15 15.00 7.72
N LEU A 29 22.92 15.05 6.40
CA LEU A 29 23.76 14.42 5.39
C LEU A 29 23.79 15.28 4.14
N VAL A 30 24.95 15.30 3.50
CA VAL A 30 25.15 15.93 2.20
C VAL A 30 25.89 14.94 1.32
N PHE A 31 25.33 14.67 0.14
CA PHE A 31 25.97 13.93 -0.93
C PHE A 31 26.37 14.93 -2.02
N ASP A 32 27.67 15.14 -2.18
CA ASP A 32 28.22 15.98 -3.25
C ASP A 32 28.46 15.12 -4.49
N SER A 33 27.85 15.53 -5.61
CA SER A 33 27.92 14.84 -6.91
C SER A 33 27.71 13.31 -6.81
N PRO A 34 26.57 12.85 -6.27
CA PRO A 34 26.31 11.42 -6.12
C PRO A 34 26.23 10.72 -7.48
N ASP A 35 26.81 9.53 -7.57
CA ASP A 35 26.80 8.69 -8.78
C ASP A 35 25.47 7.96 -8.97
N ILE A 36 24.37 8.73 -9.06
CA ILE A 36 23.03 8.20 -9.33
C ILE A 36 22.87 8.05 -10.85
N THR A 37 22.54 6.84 -11.27
CA THR A 37 22.31 6.45 -12.66
C THR A 37 20.83 6.23 -12.99
N SER A 38 20.00 5.98 -11.98
CA SER A 38 18.55 5.78 -12.09
C SER A 38 17.77 7.09 -12.04
N LYS A 39 16.62 7.10 -12.73
CA LYS A 39 15.61 8.18 -12.63
C LYS A 39 14.88 8.17 -11.30
N ASN A 40 14.94 7.08 -10.54
CA ASN A 40 14.30 6.97 -9.24
C ASN A 40 15.31 6.55 -8.18
N TYR A 41 15.31 7.29 -7.08
CA TYR A 41 16.15 7.04 -5.93
C TYR A 41 15.45 7.50 -4.66
N ALA A 42 15.93 7.04 -3.50
CA ALA A 42 15.42 7.48 -2.21
C ALA A 42 16.54 7.54 -1.19
N ILE A 43 16.40 8.45 -0.23
CA ILE A 43 17.10 8.32 1.05
C ILE A 43 16.19 7.53 1.99
N GLN A 44 16.72 6.44 2.52
CA GLN A 44 16.01 5.55 3.43
C GLN A 44 16.79 5.34 4.70
N GLY A 45 16.09 5.00 5.77
CA GLY A 45 16.69 4.57 7.02
C GLY A 45 15.62 4.29 8.04
N GLU A 46 16.02 4.29 9.30
CA GLU A 46 15.10 4.13 10.41
C GLU A 46 15.18 5.35 11.32
N VAL A 47 14.02 5.74 11.87
CA VAL A 47 13.88 6.84 12.80
C VAL A 47 13.16 6.41 14.06
N TYR A 48 13.66 6.86 15.20
CA TYR A 48 13.04 6.73 16.51
C TYR A 48 12.93 8.12 17.12
N HIS A 49 11.78 8.45 17.69
CA HIS A 49 11.51 9.77 18.24
C HIS A 49 10.82 9.70 19.60
N ILE A 50 11.15 10.66 20.47
CA ILE A 50 10.67 10.76 21.85
C ILE A 50 10.23 12.19 22.12
N ASN A 51 9.00 12.35 22.63
CA ASN A 51 8.41 13.61 23.08
C ASN A 51 8.55 14.73 22.05
N VAL A 52 8.29 14.44 20.78
CA VAL A 52 8.20 15.48 19.75
C VAL A 52 6.79 16.06 19.81
N GLU A 53 6.64 17.30 20.25
CA GLU A 53 5.33 17.88 20.60
C GLU A 53 4.46 18.20 19.38
N ASP A 54 5.07 18.71 18.30
CA ASP A 54 4.40 19.02 17.03
C ASP A 54 4.93 18.17 15.86
N GLU A 55 4.33 18.31 14.68
CA GLU A 55 4.68 17.49 13.50
C GLU A 55 6.02 17.90 12.88
N GLY A 56 7.10 17.24 13.30
CA GLY A 56 8.39 17.29 12.63
C GLY A 56 8.43 16.43 11.37
N TYR A 57 9.43 16.66 10.52
CA TYR A 57 9.60 15.87 9.31
C TYR A 57 11.07 15.82 8.89
N LEU A 58 11.41 14.78 8.13
CA LEU A 58 12.63 14.76 7.35
C LEU A 58 12.35 15.41 6.00
N GLU A 59 13.33 16.12 5.47
CA GLU A 59 13.27 16.65 4.13
C GLU A 59 14.55 16.35 3.36
N THR A 60 14.43 16.30 2.03
CA THR A 60 15.57 16.27 1.13
C THR A 60 15.53 17.46 0.21
N TRP A 61 16.70 17.97 -0.17
CA TRP A 61 16.88 18.95 -1.23
C TRP A 61 17.78 18.36 -2.32
N ASN A 62 17.29 18.35 -3.54
CA ASN A 62 17.93 17.78 -4.71
C ASN A 62 18.27 18.92 -5.66
N HIS A 63 19.56 19.12 -5.90
CA HIS A 63 20.08 20.16 -6.78
C HIS A 63 20.50 19.53 -8.10
N PHE A 64 20.16 20.17 -9.21
CA PHE A 64 20.48 19.72 -10.56
C PHE A 64 21.20 20.85 -11.31
N GLU A 65 22.05 20.48 -12.26
CA GLU A 65 22.61 21.43 -13.22
C GLU A 65 21.58 21.79 -14.30
N GLY A 66 21.74 22.97 -14.90
CA GLY A 66 20.92 23.47 -16.01
C GLY A 66 20.14 24.75 -15.69
N GLU A 67 20.00 25.61 -16.69
CA GLU A 67 19.33 26.91 -16.56
C GLU A 67 17.83 26.73 -16.26
N GLY A 68 17.35 27.34 -15.17
CA GLY A 68 15.96 27.22 -14.72
C GLY A 68 15.66 26.05 -13.78
N ASN A 69 16.63 25.18 -13.46
CA ASN A 69 16.46 24.09 -12.50
C ASN A 69 16.76 24.58 -11.08
N GLY A 70 15.70 24.92 -10.33
CA GLY A 70 15.79 25.18 -8.89
C GLY A 70 15.97 23.88 -8.08
N PRO A 71 16.27 23.97 -6.77
CA PRO A 71 16.33 22.78 -5.93
C PRO A 71 14.92 22.20 -5.72
N TYR A 72 14.81 20.89 -5.80
CA TYR A 72 13.56 20.15 -5.60
C TYR A 72 13.57 19.43 -4.26
N PHE A 73 12.44 19.39 -3.57
CA PHE A 73 12.37 18.78 -2.24
C PHE A 73 11.35 17.66 -2.12
N THR A 74 11.59 16.80 -1.14
CA THR A 74 10.64 15.77 -0.67
C THR A 74 10.59 15.84 0.85
N ARG A 75 9.39 15.68 1.44
CA ARG A 75 9.18 15.73 2.90
C ARG A 75 8.38 14.55 3.40
N THR A 76 8.71 14.05 4.59
CA THR A 76 7.91 13.02 5.28
C THR A 76 6.72 13.65 6.00
N MET A 77 5.63 13.94 5.29
CA MET A 77 4.42 14.59 5.83
C MET A 77 3.14 13.76 5.68
N ALA A 78 3.26 12.45 5.46
CA ALA A 78 2.11 11.56 5.39
C ALA A 78 1.55 11.24 6.79
N GLU A 79 0.31 10.75 6.86
CA GLU A 79 -0.30 10.29 8.11
C GLU A 79 0.19 8.89 8.52
N PHE A 80 0.55 8.04 7.56
CA PHE A 80 1.01 6.67 7.78
C PHE A 80 2.13 6.25 6.81
N GLY A 81 2.83 5.17 7.15
CA GLY A 81 3.90 4.58 6.35
C GLY A 81 5.26 5.27 6.49
N PRO A 82 6.23 4.96 5.61
CA PRO A 82 7.60 5.46 5.69
C PRO A 82 7.74 6.97 5.45
N MET A 83 6.75 7.61 4.83
CA MET A 83 6.72 9.07 4.68
C MET A 83 5.99 9.77 5.82
N ARG A 84 5.67 9.07 6.92
CA ARG A 84 4.94 9.68 8.04
C ARG A 84 5.77 10.74 8.77
N TRP A 85 5.11 11.81 9.21
CA TRP A 85 5.69 12.81 10.11
C TRP A 85 6.28 12.20 11.40
N ILE A 86 7.13 12.98 12.05
CA ILE A 86 7.78 12.70 13.33
C ILE A 86 7.00 13.46 14.39
N ALA A 87 6.18 12.76 15.17
CA ALA A 87 5.41 13.36 16.24
C ALA A 87 5.24 12.38 17.40
N ASN A 88 5.07 12.89 18.61
CA ASN A 88 4.94 12.13 19.86
C ASN A 88 6.14 11.22 20.13
N THR A 89 5.97 10.28 21.06
CA THR A 89 6.92 9.19 21.31
C THR A 89 6.55 7.97 20.48
N SER A 90 7.46 7.54 19.63
CA SER A 90 7.33 6.26 18.91
C SER A 90 7.57 5.06 19.84
N MET A 91 7.00 3.91 19.49
CA MET A 91 7.22 2.66 20.25
C MET A 91 8.62 2.06 20.03
N GLY A 92 9.31 2.46 18.95
CA GLY A 92 10.63 1.97 18.56
C GLY A 92 11.04 2.57 17.23
N PHE A 93 12.14 2.08 16.66
CA PHE A 93 12.55 2.46 15.31
C PHE A 93 11.48 2.07 14.29
N ARG A 94 11.19 2.99 13.38
CA ARG A 94 10.33 2.78 12.22
C ARG A 94 11.08 3.20 10.96
N ASP A 95 10.76 2.57 9.85
CA ASP A 95 11.34 2.97 8.56
C ASP A 95 10.90 4.39 8.19
N PHE A 96 11.78 5.09 7.50
CA PHE A 96 11.45 6.28 6.74
C PHE A 96 11.98 6.19 5.32
N SER A 97 11.34 6.93 4.41
CA SER A 97 11.81 7.08 3.03
C SER A 97 11.50 8.46 2.50
N LEU A 98 12.46 9.02 1.77
CA LEU A 98 12.36 10.27 1.02
C LEU A 98 12.58 9.94 -0.46
N PRO A 99 11.55 9.44 -1.16
CA PRO A 99 11.66 9.07 -2.56
C PRO A 99 11.70 10.31 -3.45
N PHE A 100 12.55 10.27 -4.47
CA PHE A 100 12.62 11.27 -5.51
C PHE A 100 12.57 10.61 -6.88
N GLN A 101 11.85 11.24 -7.80
CA GLN A 101 11.73 10.79 -9.17
C GLN A 101 12.03 11.94 -10.11
N ILE A 102 12.98 11.72 -11.02
CA ILE A 102 13.27 12.60 -12.13
C ILE A 102 12.28 12.28 -13.26
N SER A 103 11.69 13.32 -13.84
CA SER A 103 10.76 13.19 -14.96
C SER A 103 11.40 12.40 -16.11
N LYS A 104 10.61 11.51 -16.75
CA LYS A 104 11.13 10.55 -17.74
C LYS A 104 11.80 11.25 -18.93
N ASP A 105 11.28 12.40 -19.33
CA ASP A 105 11.71 13.26 -20.43
C ASP A 105 12.96 14.11 -20.11
N GLN A 106 13.40 14.17 -18.85
CA GLN A 106 14.50 15.03 -18.44
C GLN A 106 15.76 14.25 -18.09
N ASP A 107 16.86 14.44 -18.81
CA ASP A 107 18.15 13.83 -18.49
C ASP A 107 18.93 14.66 -17.46
N LEU A 108 18.39 14.71 -16.23
CA LEU A 108 18.99 15.43 -15.12
C LEU A 108 19.79 14.47 -14.23
N LYS A 109 20.95 14.93 -13.75
CA LYS A 109 21.72 14.25 -12.73
C LYS A 109 21.86 15.15 -11.50
N PRO A 110 21.58 14.62 -10.30
CA PRO A 110 21.70 15.41 -9.09
C PRO A 110 23.17 15.75 -8.84
N THR A 111 23.48 17.03 -8.67
CA THR A 111 24.83 17.51 -8.34
C THR A 111 25.03 17.65 -6.84
N LYS A 112 23.95 17.76 -6.08
CA LYS A 112 23.96 17.76 -4.62
C LYS A 112 22.65 17.21 -4.10
N ILE A 113 22.72 16.35 -3.08
CA ILE A 113 21.55 15.91 -2.32
C ILE A 113 21.80 16.21 -0.85
N GLU A 114 20.92 17.00 -0.24
CA GLU A 114 20.96 17.30 1.19
C GLU A 114 19.78 16.63 1.88
N MET A 115 20.01 16.12 3.09
CA MET A 115 18.96 15.61 3.96
C MET A 115 18.97 16.42 5.26
N ASN A 116 17.80 16.92 5.64
CA ASN A 116 17.61 17.68 6.87
C ASN A 116 16.54 17.05 7.75
N LEU A 117 16.65 17.28 9.05
CA LEU A 117 15.57 17.11 10.01
C LEU A 117 15.00 18.48 10.35
N VAL A 118 13.69 18.65 10.22
CA VAL A 118 12.97 19.83 10.66
C VAL A 118 12.14 19.46 11.89
N LEU A 119 12.40 20.10 13.02
CA LEU A 119 11.55 19.99 14.20
C LEU A 119 10.91 21.36 14.50
N PRO A 120 9.58 21.45 14.51
CA PRO A 120 8.85 22.67 14.87
C PRO A 120 8.98 23.03 16.37
N SER A 121 9.28 22.06 17.24
CA SER A 121 9.32 22.26 18.68
C SER A 121 10.30 21.28 19.38
N THR A 122 10.13 21.09 20.69
CA THR A 122 11.02 20.26 21.49
C THR A 122 10.88 18.78 21.15
N GLY A 123 11.95 18.02 21.33
CA GLY A 123 11.92 16.58 21.10
C GLY A 123 13.28 15.97 20.82
N ARG A 124 13.33 14.64 20.82
CA ARG A 124 14.54 13.86 20.53
C ARG A 124 14.29 12.95 19.35
N VAL A 125 15.23 12.92 18.42
CA VAL A 125 15.19 12.08 17.23
C VAL A 125 16.49 11.31 17.09
N TYR A 126 16.37 10.03 16.79
CA TYR A 126 17.47 9.10 16.54
C TYR A 126 17.31 8.55 15.13
N LEU A 127 18.38 8.57 14.35
CA LEU A 127 18.41 8.06 12.98
C LEU A 127 19.46 6.96 12.87
N ARG A 128 19.16 5.88 12.15
CA ARG A 128 20.15 4.82 11.86
C ARG A 128 19.93 4.20 10.48
N ASN A 129 20.92 3.45 10.02
CA ASN A 129 20.88 2.71 8.74
C ASN A 129 20.49 3.60 7.54
N VAL A 130 20.90 4.88 7.60
CA VAL A 130 20.58 5.86 6.56
C VAL A 130 21.44 5.59 5.33
N ARG A 131 20.79 5.46 4.18
CA ARG A 131 21.42 5.11 2.91
C ARG A 131 20.69 5.76 1.74
N LEU A 132 21.44 6.06 0.69
CA LEU A 132 20.92 6.43 -0.62
C LEU A 132 20.77 5.15 -1.45
N VAL A 133 19.57 4.92 -1.99
CA VAL A 133 19.26 3.74 -2.81
C VAL A 133 18.66 4.15 -4.14
N GLU A 134 19.06 3.46 -5.20
CA GLU A 134 18.48 3.58 -6.54
C GLU A 134 17.52 2.42 -6.80
N TYR A 135 16.47 2.66 -7.58
CA TYR A 135 15.51 1.60 -7.90
C TYR A 135 14.92 1.74 -9.31
N ILE A 136 14.64 0.59 -9.92
CA ILE A 136 14.14 0.47 -11.29
C ILE A 136 12.60 0.48 -11.32
N GLU A 137 11.93 -0.03 -10.27
CA GLU A 137 10.47 -0.03 -10.11
C GLU A 137 9.99 1.07 -9.15
N GLU A 138 8.78 1.62 -9.33
CA GLU A 138 8.19 2.77 -8.60
C GLU A 138 8.17 2.68 -7.05
N SER A 139 8.66 1.60 -6.43
CA SER A 139 8.62 1.38 -4.98
C SER A 139 10.03 1.20 -4.39
N PRO A 140 10.49 2.13 -3.52
CA PRO A 140 11.78 2.04 -2.83
C PRO A 140 11.92 0.83 -1.87
N HIS A 141 10.81 0.17 -1.51
CA HIS A 141 10.75 -0.85 -0.45
C HIS A 141 10.39 -2.24 -0.99
N ALA A 142 11.02 -2.69 -2.07
CA ALA A 142 10.84 -4.06 -2.51
C ALA A 142 11.51 -5.01 -1.50
N THR A 143 10.72 -5.80 -0.76
CA THR A 143 11.27 -6.86 0.08
C THR A 143 11.76 -8.00 -0.83
N PRO A 144 12.98 -8.53 -0.64
CA PRO A 144 13.47 -9.67 -1.41
C PRO A 144 12.49 -10.86 -1.31
N GLY A 145 12.10 -11.42 -2.47
CA GLY A 145 11.16 -12.55 -2.53
C GLY A 145 9.68 -12.18 -2.57
N GLU A 146 9.35 -10.89 -2.65
CA GLU A 146 7.98 -10.45 -2.97
C GLU A 146 7.56 -10.93 -4.36
N TRP A 147 6.31 -11.40 -4.46
CA TRP A 147 5.75 -11.79 -5.76
C TRP A 147 5.54 -10.57 -6.67
N TRP A 148 5.17 -9.42 -6.11
CA TRP A 148 4.99 -8.17 -6.86
C TRP A 148 5.02 -6.94 -5.96
N SER A 149 5.31 -5.79 -6.57
CA SER A 149 5.34 -4.47 -5.92
C SER A 149 3.96 -3.90 -5.57
N PRO A 150 3.86 -2.92 -4.63
CA PRO A 150 2.60 -2.26 -4.29
C PRO A 150 1.86 -1.63 -5.48
N ALA A 151 2.59 -1.02 -6.43
CA ALA A 151 1.99 -0.48 -7.65
C ALA A 151 1.35 -1.58 -8.52
N THR A 152 2.02 -2.72 -8.64
CA THR A 152 1.50 -3.89 -9.37
C THR A 152 0.28 -4.49 -8.65
N SER A 153 0.27 -4.50 -7.32
CA SER A 153 -0.88 -4.92 -6.51
C SER A 153 -2.12 -4.09 -6.84
N GLY A 154 -1.98 -2.76 -6.94
CA GLY A 154 -3.09 -1.87 -7.32
C GLY A 154 -3.70 -2.24 -8.69
N ARG A 155 -2.85 -2.58 -9.67
CA ARG A 155 -3.29 -3.02 -11.00
C ARG A 155 -4.01 -4.37 -10.95
N ILE A 156 -3.44 -5.34 -10.22
CA ILE A 156 -4.04 -6.67 -10.04
C ILE A 156 -5.41 -6.53 -9.36
N GLY A 157 -5.49 -5.79 -8.26
CA GLY A 157 -6.75 -5.54 -7.54
C GLY A 157 -7.80 -4.88 -8.44
N GLY A 158 -7.40 -3.89 -9.23
CA GLY A 158 -8.28 -3.23 -10.21
C GLY A 158 -8.81 -4.18 -11.28
N ILE A 159 -7.95 -5.02 -11.86
CA ILE A 159 -8.35 -6.02 -12.86
C ILE A 159 -9.31 -7.06 -12.26
N LEU A 160 -8.97 -7.60 -11.08
CA LEU A 160 -9.82 -8.56 -10.38
C LEU A 160 -11.19 -7.97 -10.05
N GLY A 161 -11.23 -6.74 -9.54
CA GLY A 161 -12.48 -6.04 -9.27
C GLY A 161 -13.33 -5.80 -10.51
N LEU A 162 -12.72 -5.41 -11.63
CA LEU A 162 -13.41 -5.25 -12.91
C LEU A 162 -14.01 -6.57 -13.40
N LEU A 163 -13.23 -7.66 -13.39
CA LEU A 163 -13.69 -8.98 -13.83
C LEU A 163 -14.83 -9.49 -12.97
N GLY A 164 -14.72 -9.37 -11.64
CA GLY A 164 -15.79 -9.73 -10.71
C GLY A 164 -17.06 -8.90 -10.93
N GLY A 165 -16.91 -7.60 -11.18
CA GLY A 165 -18.02 -6.70 -11.52
C GLY A 165 -18.71 -7.08 -12.83
N LEU A 166 -17.96 -7.38 -13.89
CA LEU A 166 -18.50 -7.84 -15.18
C LEU A 166 -19.23 -9.18 -15.04
N LEU A 167 -18.69 -10.11 -14.25
CA LEU A 167 -19.33 -11.39 -13.97
C LEU A 167 -20.65 -11.20 -13.21
N GLY A 168 -20.66 -10.33 -12.19
CA GLY A 168 -21.87 -9.95 -11.47
C GLY A 168 -22.93 -9.31 -12.38
N ALA A 169 -22.50 -8.42 -13.28
CA ALA A 169 -23.38 -7.80 -14.28
C ALA A 169 -23.97 -8.83 -15.25
N ALA A 170 -23.17 -9.79 -15.73
CA ALA A 170 -23.63 -10.87 -16.59
C ALA A 170 -24.67 -11.77 -15.89
N ILE A 171 -24.44 -12.11 -14.62
CA ILE A 171 -25.40 -12.84 -13.79
C ILE A 171 -26.70 -12.03 -13.64
N GLY A 172 -26.60 -10.74 -13.34
CA GLY A 172 -27.74 -9.83 -13.21
C GLY A 172 -28.55 -9.72 -14.51
N PHE A 173 -27.87 -9.62 -15.66
CA PHE A 173 -28.49 -9.56 -16.98
C PHE A 173 -29.30 -10.83 -17.31
N CYS A 174 -28.86 -12.00 -16.82
CA CYS A 174 -29.64 -13.23 -16.96
C CYS A 174 -30.91 -13.27 -16.09
N GLY A 175 -31.06 -12.40 -15.08
CA GLY A 175 -32.18 -12.44 -14.13
C GLY A 175 -33.59 -12.47 -14.77
N PRO A 176 -33.92 -11.54 -15.70
CA PRO A 176 -35.20 -11.58 -16.41
C PRO A 176 -35.39 -12.83 -17.28
N LEU A 177 -34.30 -13.38 -17.83
CA LEU A 177 -34.33 -14.59 -18.66
C LEU A 177 -34.53 -15.86 -17.82
N VAL A 178 -33.97 -15.88 -16.61
CA VAL A 178 -34.17 -16.90 -15.57
C VAL A 178 -35.64 -16.93 -15.14
N ALA A 179 -36.26 -15.77 -14.94
CA ALA A 179 -37.69 -15.66 -14.63
C ALA A 179 -38.58 -16.23 -15.76
N LYS A 180 -38.14 -16.12 -17.01
CA LYS A 180 -38.80 -16.71 -18.19
C LYS A 180 -38.40 -18.16 -18.46
N GLY A 181 -37.56 -18.77 -17.61
CA GLY A 181 -37.10 -20.15 -17.74
C GLY A 181 -36.06 -20.42 -18.84
N LYS A 182 -35.51 -19.38 -19.49
CA LYS A 182 -34.66 -19.51 -20.68
C LYS A 182 -33.15 -19.59 -20.40
N ALA A 183 -32.68 -19.07 -19.26
CA ALA A 183 -31.24 -18.92 -18.98
C ALA A 183 -30.74 -19.64 -17.72
N LYS A 184 -31.49 -20.62 -17.19
CA LYS A 184 -31.16 -21.30 -15.93
C LYS A 184 -29.74 -21.88 -15.93
N GLY A 185 -29.38 -22.65 -16.96
CA GLY A 185 -28.05 -23.26 -17.07
C GLY A 185 -26.92 -22.23 -17.12
N ALA A 186 -27.08 -21.17 -17.92
CA ALA A 186 -26.09 -20.10 -18.03
C ALA A 186 -25.88 -19.38 -16.68
N THR A 187 -26.95 -19.02 -15.97
CA THR A 187 -26.82 -18.34 -14.67
C THR A 187 -26.16 -19.20 -13.61
N PHE A 188 -26.52 -20.48 -13.51
CA PHE A 188 -25.83 -21.39 -12.58
C PHE A 188 -24.37 -21.62 -12.99
N GLY A 189 -24.07 -21.71 -14.29
CA GLY A 189 -22.71 -21.79 -14.78
C GLY A 189 -21.86 -20.59 -14.39
N LEU A 190 -22.36 -19.36 -14.57
CA LEU A 190 -21.67 -18.13 -14.17
C LEU A 190 -21.46 -18.04 -12.65
N LEU A 191 -22.44 -18.48 -11.86
CA LEU A 191 -22.32 -18.50 -10.40
C LEU A 191 -21.31 -19.55 -9.90
N ILE A 192 -21.27 -20.72 -10.54
CA ILE A 192 -20.25 -21.74 -10.23
C ILE A 192 -18.87 -21.22 -10.63
N LEU A 193 -18.75 -20.57 -11.79
CA LEU A 193 -17.52 -19.93 -12.22
C LEU A 193 -17.05 -18.91 -11.18
N MET A 194 -17.94 -18.03 -10.70
CA MET A 194 -17.66 -17.06 -9.64
C MET A 194 -17.21 -17.73 -8.34
N ALA A 195 -17.88 -18.81 -7.91
CA ALA A 195 -17.50 -19.52 -6.70
C ALA A 195 -16.14 -20.21 -6.82
N VAL A 196 -15.85 -20.82 -7.97
CA VAL A 196 -14.59 -21.52 -8.23
C VAL A 196 -13.43 -20.54 -8.39
N SER A 197 -13.61 -19.43 -9.12
CA SER A 197 -12.60 -18.37 -9.22
C SER A 197 -12.30 -17.79 -7.83
N GLY A 198 -13.34 -17.54 -7.04
CA GLY A 198 -13.22 -17.07 -5.67
C GLY A 198 -12.40 -18.04 -4.79
N LEU A 199 -12.69 -19.33 -4.87
CA LEU A 199 -11.93 -20.36 -4.15
C LEU A 199 -10.45 -20.39 -4.55
N ILE A 200 -10.16 -20.32 -5.86
CA ILE A 200 -8.78 -20.33 -6.37
C ILE A 200 -8.02 -19.10 -5.86
N LEU A 201 -8.59 -17.90 -5.98
CA LEU A 201 -7.97 -16.66 -5.50
C LEU A 201 -7.75 -16.70 -3.99
N LEU A 202 -8.72 -17.22 -3.22
CA LEU A 202 -8.59 -17.36 -1.77
C LEU A 202 -7.49 -18.34 -1.38
N MET A 203 -7.31 -19.43 -2.13
CA MET A 203 -6.18 -20.36 -1.92
C MET A 203 -4.84 -19.66 -2.17
N PHE A 204 -4.69 -18.92 -3.28
CA PHE A 204 -3.45 -18.17 -3.53
C PHE A 204 -3.18 -17.09 -2.49
N GLY A 205 -4.23 -16.36 -2.05
CA GLY A 205 -4.12 -15.39 -0.97
C GLY A 205 -3.68 -16.04 0.35
N SER A 206 -4.20 -17.23 0.65
CA SER A 206 -3.80 -18.00 1.84
C SER A 206 -2.35 -18.48 1.74
N ILE A 207 -1.92 -19.00 0.59
CA ILE A 207 -0.53 -19.40 0.34
C ILE A 207 0.41 -18.21 0.52
N ALA A 208 0.06 -17.04 -0.02
CA ALA A 208 0.85 -15.83 0.14
C ALA A 208 0.93 -15.40 1.62
N PHE A 209 -0.18 -15.41 2.35
CA PHE A 209 -0.22 -15.07 3.77
C PHE A 209 0.68 -15.99 4.62
N PHE A 210 0.54 -17.31 4.46
CA PHE A 210 1.36 -18.27 5.21
C PHE A 210 2.83 -18.29 4.74
N GLY A 211 3.10 -17.88 3.50
CA GLY A 211 4.44 -17.69 2.97
C GLY A 211 5.14 -16.41 3.43
N GLY A 212 4.52 -15.60 4.30
CA GLY A 212 5.10 -14.36 4.80
C GLY A 212 5.15 -13.22 3.79
N GLN A 213 4.36 -13.32 2.70
CA GLN A 213 4.26 -12.25 1.73
C GLN A 213 3.63 -10.99 2.37
N PRO A 214 4.02 -9.79 1.94
CA PRO A 214 3.50 -8.54 2.50
C PRO A 214 2.03 -8.31 2.14
N TYR A 215 1.40 -7.37 2.86
CA TYR A 215 -0.03 -7.06 2.75
C TYR A 215 -0.50 -6.82 1.31
N HIS A 216 0.27 -6.09 0.50
CA HIS A 216 -0.08 -5.81 -0.88
C HIS A 216 -0.10 -7.05 -1.80
N VAL A 217 0.50 -8.16 -1.39
CA VAL A 217 0.45 -9.41 -2.16
C VAL A 217 -0.78 -10.23 -1.79
N TYR A 218 -0.95 -10.58 -0.52
CA TYR A 218 -2.02 -11.52 -0.13
C TYR A 218 -3.41 -10.87 -0.08
N TYR A 219 -3.51 -9.58 0.27
CA TYR A 219 -4.81 -8.94 0.55
C TYR A 219 -5.74 -8.86 -0.66
N PRO A 220 -5.30 -8.41 -1.86
CA PRO A 220 -6.18 -8.36 -3.04
C PRO A 220 -6.72 -9.75 -3.42
N LEU A 221 -5.87 -10.78 -3.33
CA LEU A 221 -6.27 -12.16 -3.63
C LEU A 221 -7.26 -12.70 -2.61
N ALA A 222 -6.96 -12.55 -1.32
CA ALA A 222 -7.78 -13.08 -0.24
C ALA A 222 -9.14 -12.38 -0.16
N LEU A 223 -9.17 -11.05 -0.28
CA LEU A 223 -10.42 -10.27 -0.23
C LEU A 223 -11.33 -10.58 -1.40
N THR A 224 -10.81 -10.48 -2.64
CA THR A 224 -11.61 -10.77 -3.83
C THR A 224 -12.05 -12.23 -3.84
N GLY A 225 -11.14 -13.15 -3.52
CA GLY A 225 -11.45 -14.58 -3.46
C GLY A 225 -12.57 -14.90 -2.48
N LEU A 226 -12.52 -14.32 -1.27
CA LEU A 226 -13.55 -14.48 -0.25
C LEU A 226 -14.92 -13.93 -0.71
N LEU A 227 -14.93 -12.73 -1.28
CA LEU A 227 -16.17 -12.09 -1.76
C LEU A 227 -16.81 -12.88 -2.90
N GLU A 228 -16.03 -13.29 -3.91
CA GLU A 228 -16.54 -14.08 -5.03
C GLU A 228 -17.08 -15.44 -4.58
N LEU A 229 -16.36 -16.12 -3.68
CA LEU A 229 -16.78 -17.40 -3.13
C LEU A 229 -18.11 -17.28 -2.37
N ILE A 230 -18.22 -16.32 -1.46
CA ILE A 230 -19.42 -16.11 -0.66
C ILE A 230 -20.60 -15.75 -1.57
N LEU A 231 -20.44 -14.77 -2.45
CA LEU A 231 -21.53 -14.34 -3.33
C LEU A 231 -21.97 -15.46 -4.26
N GLY A 232 -21.04 -16.18 -4.88
CA GLY A 232 -21.34 -17.33 -5.74
C GLY A 232 -22.16 -18.39 -5.00
N LEU A 233 -21.70 -18.84 -3.83
CA LEU A 233 -22.39 -19.87 -3.04
C LEU A 233 -23.76 -19.41 -2.53
N VAL A 234 -23.85 -18.18 -1.99
CA VAL A 234 -25.10 -17.61 -1.49
C VAL A 234 -26.13 -17.51 -2.61
N PHE A 235 -25.76 -16.97 -3.78
CA PHE A 235 -26.68 -16.85 -4.90
C PHE A 235 -27.08 -18.19 -5.50
N ILE A 236 -26.18 -19.18 -5.56
CA ILE A 236 -26.54 -20.56 -5.94
C ILE A 236 -27.63 -21.10 -5.02
N PHE A 237 -27.44 -20.96 -3.70
CA PHE A 237 -28.40 -21.43 -2.71
C PHE A 237 -29.74 -20.71 -2.83
N LEU A 238 -29.73 -19.38 -2.94
CA LEU A 238 -30.93 -18.56 -3.10
C LEU A 238 -31.71 -18.89 -4.37
N LEU A 239 -31.03 -19.04 -5.51
CA LEU A 239 -31.67 -19.38 -6.77
C LEU A 239 -32.25 -20.79 -6.76
N LYS A 240 -31.54 -21.78 -6.21
CA LYS A 240 -32.08 -23.13 -6.04
C LYS A 240 -33.38 -23.11 -5.24
N ARG A 241 -33.40 -22.37 -4.12
CA ARG A 241 -34.60 -22.23 -3.27
C ARG A 241 -35.75 -21.55 -4.01
N ARG A 242 -35.50 -20.47 -4.75
CA ARG A 242 -36.52 -19.78 -5.54
C ARG A 242 -37.09 -20.67 -6.65
N TYR A 243 -36.24 -21.43 -7.35
CA TYR A 243 -36.70 -22.35 -8.38
C TYR A 243 -37.60 -23.44 -7.83
N ALA A 244 -37.24 -24.04 -6.69
CA ALA A 244 -38.08 -25.03 -6.02
C ALA A 244 -39.46 -24.45 -5.65
N GLN A 245 -39.53 -23.19 -5.21
CA GLN A 245 -40.81 -22.53 -4.92
C GLN A 245 -41.69 -22.35 -6.15
N VAL A 246 -41.12 -21.87 -7.26
CA VAL A 246 -41.86 -21.69 -8.53
C VAL A 246 -42.38 -23.02 -9.07
N GLU A 247 -41.59 -24.09 -8.94
CA GLU A 247 -41.98 -25.43 -9.36
C GLU A 247 -43.13 -25.99 -8.52
N MET A 248 -43.09 -25.81 -7.19
CA MET A 248 -44.22 -26.14 -6.31
C MET A 248 -45.50 -25.36 -6.66
N HIS A 249 -45.39 -24.08 -7.01
CA HIS A 249 -46.55 -23.29 -7.44
C HIS A 249 -47.13 -23.78 -8.77
N ARG A 250 -46.30 -24.22 -9.72
CA ARG A 250 -46.76 -24.82 -10.97
C ARG A 250 -47.49 -26.14 -10.74
N MET A 251 -46.95 -27.02 -9.89
CA MET A 251 -47.61 -28.29 -9.55
C MET A 251 -49.00 -28.05 -8.93
N LYS A 252 -49.09 -27.13 -7.96
CA LYS A 252 -50.38 -26.76 -7.34
C LYS A 252 -51.39 -26.17 -8.33
N ALA A 253 -50.94 -25.45 -9.35
CA ALA A 253 -51.82 -24.90 -10.37
C ALA A 253 -52.35 -25.98 -11.33
N MET A 254 -51.56 -27.05 -11.57
CA MET A 254 -51.95 -28.17 -12.43
C MET A 254 -52.90 -29.16 -11.72
N ASP A 255 -52.80 -29.31 -10.40
CA ASP A 255 -53.71 -30.18 -9.63
C ASP A 255 -55.14 -29.63 -9.48
N VAL A 256 -55.36 -28.35 -9.81
CA VAL A 256 -56.65 -27.64 -9.65
C VAL A 256 -57.43 -27.55 -10.99
N SER A 257 -56.85 -28.00 -12.10
CA SER A 257 -57.47 -28.06 -13.44
C SER A 257 -57.86 -29.48 -13.83
#